data_AF-A0A9P1NPX7-F1
#
_entry.id   AF-A0A9P1NPX7-F1
#
_cell.length_a   1.000
_cell.length_b   1.000
_cell.length_c   1.000
_cell.angle_alpha   90.00
_cell.angle_beta   90.00
_cell.angle_gamma   90.00
#
_symmetry.space_group_name_H-M   'P 1'
#
loop_
_entity.id
_entity.type
_entity.pdbx_description
1 polymer ?
#
loop_
_entity_poly.entity_id
_entity_poly.type
_entity_poly.pdbx_seq_one_letter_code
_entity_poly.pdbx_strand_id
1 'polypeptide(L)'
;MPKVRTVSEHGSFRLVERDGRYAVIEARDGQIYGLHGEAGDRPSAPDRPDAAEAVVAPGDWHAEDEARRRFEELTARGEELARKIW
;
A
#
# COMPACT_ATOMS: atom_id res chain seq x y z
N MET A 1 -7.85 -15.69 11.78
CA MET A 1 -7.25 -14.34 11.63
C MET A 1 -6.76 -14.27 10.21
N PRO A 2 -7.34 -13.42 9.36
CA PRO A 2 -6.81 -13.28 8.01
C PRO A 2 -5.42 -12.65 8.12
N LYS A 3 -4.40 -13.43 7.78
CA LYS A 3 -3.00 -13.00 7.87
C LYS A 3 -2.73 -12.21 6.60
N VAL A 4 -2.93 -10.90 6.64
CA VAL A 4 -2.51 -10.02 5.55
C VAL A 4 -1.03 -10.27 5.30
N ARG A 5 -0.66 -10.48 4.04
CA ARG A 5 0.74 -10.72 3.65
C ARG A 5 1.17 -9.78 2.56
N THR A 6 2.42 -9.35 2.62
CA THR A 6 3.05 -8.63 1.51
C THR A 6 3.38 -9.62 0.39
N VAL A 7 2.91 -9.32 -0.82
CA VAL A 7 3.17 -10.14 -2.02
C VAL A 7 4.16 -9.46 -2.97
N SER A 8 4.32 -8.14 -2.89
CA SER A 8 5.33 -7.38 -3.64
C SER A 8 5.69 -6.09 -2.91
N GLU A 9 6.93 -5.65 -3.07
CA GLU A 9 7.46 -4.41 -2.49
C GLU A 9 8.27 -3.64 -3.53
N HIS A 10 8.12 -2.33 -3.59
CA HIS A 10 8.90 -1.46 -4.47
C HIS A 10 8.92 -0.02 -3.95
N GLY A 11 10.11 0.50 -3.66
CA GLY A 11 10.25 1.81 -3.01
C GLY A 11 9.52 1.84 -1.67
N SER A 12 8.70 2.86 -1.46
CA SER A 12 7.82 2.96 -0.28
C SER A 12 6.48 2.24 -0.46
N PHE A 13 6.20 1.59 -1.59
CA PHE A 13 4.91 0.92 -1.80
C PHE A 13 5.01 -0.58 -1.55
N ARG A 14 3.94 -1.14 -0.97
CA ARG A 14 3.75 -2.58 -0.83
C ARG A 14 2.39 -3.01 -1.36
N LEU A 15 2.37 -4.08 -2.13
CA LEU A 15 1.17 -4.80 -2.50
C LEU A 15 0.92 -5.88 -1.45
N VAL A 16 -0.25 -5.83 -0.81
CA VAL A 16 -0.66 -6.77 0.24
C VAL A 16 -1.88 -7.58 -0.20
N GLU A 17 -1.98 -8.80 0.32
CA GLU A 17 -3.06 -9.75 0.01
C GLU A 17 -3.77 -10.23 1.28
N ARG A 18 -5.09 -10.36 1.20
CA ARG A 18 -5.97 -10.91 2.22
C ARG A 18 -7.13 -11.68 1.58
N ASP A 19 -7.19 -12.99 1.81
CA ASP A 19 -8.29 -13.86 1.35
C ASP A 19 -8.63 -13.69 -0.14
N GLY A 20 -7.61 -13.58 -1.00
CA GLY A 20 -7.73 -13.38 -2.45
C GLY A 20 -8.07 -11.94 -2.88
N ARG A 21 -8.04 -10.98 -1.94
CA ARG A 21 -8.18 -9.55 -2.21
C ARG A 21 -6.86 -8.84 -2.00
N TYR A 22 -6.63 -7.80 -2.78
CA TYR A 22 -5.35 -7.12 -2.83
C TYR A 22 -5.51 -5.62 -2.61
N ALA A 23 -4.55 -5.02 -1.93
CA ALA A 23 -4.51 -3.59 -1.68
C ALA A 23 -3.07 -3.08 -1.74
N VAL A 24 -2.91 -1.78 -1.98
CA VAL A 24 -1.60 -1.13 -1.95
C VAL A 24 -1.52 -0.22 -0.72
N ILE A 25 -0.42 -0.32 0.01
CA ILE A 25 -0.10 0.54 1.15
C ILE A 25 1.24 1.25 0.90
N GLU A 26 1.44 2.37 1.58
CA GLU A 26 2.74 3.04 1.65
C GLU A 26 3.42 2.69 2.98
N ALA A 27 4.69 2.29 2.96
CA ALA A 27 5.52 1.99 4.11
C ALA A 27 6.75 2.92 4.11
N ARG A 28 6.90 3.73 5.16
CA ARG A 28 8.04 4.63 5.35
C ARG A 28 8.25 4.93 6.83
N ASP A 29 9.50 5.12 7.24
CA ASP A 29 9.88 5.49 8.60
C ASP A 29 9.31 4.58 9.71
N GLY A 30 9.19 3.27 9.42
CA GLY A 30 8.63 2.29 10.35
C GLY A 30 7.11 2.38 10.54
N GLN A 31 6.43 3.14 9.68
CA GLN A 31 4.99 3.33 9.67
C GLN A 31 4.42 2.89 8.31
N ILE A 32 3.22 2.32 8.33
CA ILE A 32 2.42 2.07 7.13
C ILE A 32 1.24 3.01 7.06
N TYR A 33 0.84 3.36 5.84
CA TYR A 33 -0.22 4.31 5.53
C TYR A 33 -1.15 3.71 4.47
N GLY A 34 -2.45 3.89 4.70
CA GLY A 34 -3.46 3.68 3.66
C GLY A 34 -3.30 4.71 2.55
N LEU A 35 -3.66 4.33 1.33
CA LEU A 35 -3.65 5.25 0.19
C LEU A 35 -4.95 6.05 0.03
N HIS A 36 -5.94 5.77 0.87
CA HIS A 36 -7.18 6.51 0.95
C HIS A 36 -7.11 7.65 1.96
N GLY A 37 -7.81 8.75 1.66
CA GLY A 37 -7.84 9.96 2.47
C GLY A 37 -6.86 11.04 1.99
N GLU A 38 -7.13 12.28 2.39
CA GLU A 38 -6.25 13.41 2.13
C GLU A 38 -4.98 13.37 2.99
N ALA A 39 -3.93 14.09 2.57
CA ALA A 39 -2.69 14.18 3.33
C ALA A 39 -2.95 14.79 4.72
N GLY A 40 -2.75 14.00 5.78
CA GLY A 40 -3.03 14.38 7.17
C GLY A 40 -4.05 13.47 7.86
N ASP A 41 -5.01 12.94 7.10
CA ASP A 41 -6.09 12.06 7.60
C ASP A 41 -5.94 10.60 7.15
N ARG A 42 -4.83 10.27 6.46
CA ARG A 42 -4.57 8.90 6.03
C ARG A 42 -4.47 7.98 7.23
N PRO A 43 -5.25 6.88 7.27
CA PRO A 43 -5.08 5.84 8.27
C PRO A 43 -3.62 5.37 8.28
N SER A 44 -3.04 5.27 9.48
CA SER A 44 -1.65 4.83 9.63
C SER A 44 -1.51 3.90 10.84
N ALA A 45 -0.54 3.01 10.76
CA ALA A 45 -0.22 2.09 11.84
C ALA A 45 1.29 1.77 11.85
N PRO A 46 1.89 1.40 13.00
CA PRO A 46 3.26 0.91 13.02
C PRO A 46 3.43 -0.26 12.06
N ASP A 47 4.57 -0.32 11.36
CA ASP A 47 4.86 -1.37 10.40
C ASP A 47 5.03 -2.73 11.10
N ARG A 48 3.94 -3.49 11.15
CA ARG A 48 3.86 -4.83 11.74
C ARG A 48 3.09 -5.75 10.80
N PRO A 49 3.34 -7.07 10.85
CA PRO A 49 2.76 -8.03 9.90
C PRO A 49 1.22 -8.01 9.81
N ASP A 50 0.55 -7.60 10.86
CA ASP A 50 -0.92 -7.57 11.01
C ASP A 50 -1.52 -6.16 10.84
N ALA A 51 -0.69 -5.12 10.77
CA ALA A 51 -1.15 -3.74 10.76
C ALA A 51 -1.79 -3.31 9.44
N ALA A 52 -1.44 -3.98 8.33
CA ALA A 52 -1.90 -3.63 6.99
C ALA A 52 -3.42 -3.69 6.84
N GLU A 53 -4.10 -4.60 7.56
CA GLU A 53 -5.56 -4.66 7.55
C GLU A 53 -6.22 -3.39 8.12
N ALA A 54 -5.60 -2.78 9.14
CA ALA A 54 -6.17 -1.65 9.86
C ALA A 54 -6.11 -0.34 9.07
N VAL A 55 -5.24 -0.24 8.06
CA VAL A 55 -5.01 1.00 7.30
C VAL A 55 -5.67 1.00 5.92
N VAL A 56 -6.14 -0.15 5.44
CA VAL A 56 -6.81 -0.27 4.14
C VAL A 56 -8.32 -0.13 4.35
N ALA A 57 -8.95 0.85 3.68
CA ALA A 57 -10.39 1.00 3.76
C ALA A 57 -11.11 -0.21 3.14
N PRO A 58 -12.31 -0.60 3.61
CA PRO A 58 -13.03 -1.75 3.07
C PRO A 58 -13.25 -1.72 1.54
N GLY A 59 -13.36 -0.53 0.96
CA GLY A 59 -13.53 -0.31 -0.48
C GLY A 59 -12.25 -0.37 -1.33
N ASP A 60 -11.07 -0.41 -0.69
CA ASP A 60 -9.77 -0.41 -1.38
C ASP A 60 -9.18 -1.82 -1.57
N TRP A 61 -9.96 -2.85 -1.24
CA TRP A 61 -9.61 -4.25 -1.47
C TRP A 61 -10.09 -4.70 -2.86
N HIS A 62 -9.16 -4.80 -3.79
CA HIS A 62 -9.39 -5.07 -5.20
C HIS A 62 -9.08 -6.53 -5.59
N ALA A 63 -9.43 -6.89 -6.83
CA ALA A 63 -8.90 -8.08 -7.47
C ALA A 63 -7.40 -7.90 -7.77
N GLU A 64 -6.67 -9.00 -7.94
CA GLU A 64 -5.22 -8.99 -8.12
C GLU A 64 -4.77 -8.08 -9.26
N ASP A 65 -5.34 -8.27 -10.46
CA ASP A 65 -4.94 -7.51 -11.66
C ASP A 65 -5.14 -6.00 -11.48
N GLU A 66 -6.24 -5.59 -10.84
CA GLU A 66 -6.52 -4.19 -10.58
C GLU A 66 -5.53 -3.61 -9.56
N ALA A 67 -5.28 -4.32 -8.46
CA ALA A 67 -4.35 -3.88 -7.44
C ALA A 67 -2.91 -3.81 -7.97
N ARG A 68 -2.52 -4.77 -8.81
CA ARG A 68 -1.19 -4.83 -9.43
C ARG A 68 -0.98 -3.70 -10.43
N ARG A 69 -1.98 -3.41 -11.27
CA ARG A 69 -1.93 -2.25 -12.16
C ARG A 69 -1.76 -0.93 -11.37
N ARG A 70 -2.52 -0.76 -10.28
CA ARG A 70 -2.38 0.42 -9.41
C ARG A 70 -1.01 0.49 -8.75
N PHE A 71 -0.49 -0.65 -8.30
CA PHE A 71 0.86 -0.72 -7.73
C PHE A 71 1.91 -0.24 -8.72
N GLU A 72 1.88 -0.74 -9.95
CA GLU A 72 2.79 -0.34 -11.03
C GLU A 72 2.66 1.15 -11.39
N GLU A 73 1.45 1.69 -11.43
CA GLU A 73 1.23 3.12 -11.68
C GLU A 73 1.82 4.01 -10.57
N LEU A 74 1.68 3.60 -9.30
CA LEU A 74 2.20 4.34 -8.15
C LEU A 74 3.72 4.28 -8.09
N THR A 75 4.32 3.11 -8.33
CA THR A 75 5.77 2.95 -8.32
C THR A 75 6.41 3.73 -9.46
N ALA A 76 5.85 3.67 -10.67
CA ALA A 76 6.34 4.45 -11.81
C ALA A 76 6.29 5.96 -11.55
N ARG A 77 5.20 6.46 -10.96
CA ARG A 77 5.07 7.87 -10.56
C ARG A 77 6.07 8.26 -9.47
N GLY A 78 6.27 7.40 -8.48
CA GLY A 78 7.27 7.61 -7.42
C GLY A 78 8.69 7.70 -7.96
N GLU A 79 9.06 6.83 -8.89
CA GLU A 79 10.36 6.85 -9.57
C GLU A 79 10.54 8.07 -10.46
N GLU A 80 9.51 8.47 -11.20
CA GLU A 80 9.54 9.70 -12.00
C GLU A 80 9.77 10.93 -11.11
N LEU A 81 9.09 11.00 -9.97
CA LEU A 81 9.26 12.09 -9.02
C LEU A 81 10.66 12.09 -8.41
N ALA A 82 11.17 10.94 -8.00
CA ALA A 82 12.52 10.80 -7.45
C ALA A 82 13.60 11.27 -8.43
N ARG A 83 13.44 11.00 -9.73
CA ARG A 83 14.36 11.46 -10.79
C ARG A 83 14.30 12.97 -11.08
N LYS A 84 13.21 13.66 -10.71
CA LYS A 84 13.05 15.10 -10.95
C LYS A 84 13.51 15.96 -9.76
N ILE A 85 13.55 15.40 -8.57
CA ILE A 85 13.91 16.10 -7.33
C ILE A 85 15.42 16.04 -7.06
N TRP A 86 16.12 15.06 -7.64
CA TRP A 86 17.58 14.91 -7.60
C TRP A 86 18.24 15.41 -8.89
#